data_AF-A0A2U3EAK9-F1
#
_entry.id   AF-A0A2U3EAK9-F1
#
_cell.length_a   1.000
_cell.length_b   1.000
_cell.length_c   1.000
_cell.angle_alpha   90.00
_cell.angle_beta   90.00
_cell.angle_gamma   90.00
#
_symmetry.space_group_name_H-M   'P 1'
#
loop_
_entity.id
_entity.type
_entity.pdbx_description
1 polymer ?
#
loop_
_entity_poly.entity_id
_entity_poly.type
_entity_poly.pdbx_seq_one_letter_code
_entity_poly.pdbx_strand_id
1 'polypeptide(L)'
;MTGLEIAGIPLAVGGLLLSVKGAVDGFNMIADVCAKDNGLRFASTQYYVEKVKLGVWARRFKVHVDDDDDEDDDKDSHDYDDLEREGATDSPLLQQPQVSRDAIWRIIAEINATHELAIKYISKFHVEPVALPDAADAGPQTFHRKSKWVTMLGEARARVPQRNRIRWVARHREQFTGLIARLSTLNQDLWDVVTREEVDSLSIVTGVLSGLGDQLSLASLQNAPGTDPASLLAFAARLKQLQGETVQQLAARVKRIDASELSFLNAESNDTTSRFRGTYTSREPKSLPEPVWIEWKAIENIGGLTSEIILRVDALGALLSTDNAAAFHRPACVGVFDDIKYRDRNSGNRRLGLVYRSGSAAAGLPVPLWDLLRAASKARTRPPLGARFELAYKLASAVSLFHATNWIHKSLRSDNILFTPTNADASPNANANEGVDITAPQIAGFQYSRPAADASLEGRPTGAPELDVYYHPEVLSGGWTKAKELYSLGVVLLEIAHWRPVFEERYRRMTMREVSAAMLGDVQGRFGDDLAGVVGRAFVDVIKCCLTGSFGVPGGLSAADEAKALSDAFFQKVVRPLATLKA
;
A
#
# COMPACT_ATOMS: atom_id res chain seq x y z
N MET A 1 -31.18 16.90 33.36
CA MET A 1 -32.51 16.29 33.12
C MET A 1 -33.04 16.94 31.86
N THR A 2 -32.90 16.31 30.71
CA THR A 2 -33.85 15.31 30.22
C THR A 2 -33.11 14.11 29.62
N GLY A 3 -33.36 12.92 30.17
CA GLY A 3 -32.97 11.66 29.54
C GLY A 3 -33.92 11.39 28.38
N LEU A 4 -33.37 11.14 27.21
CA LEU A 4 -34.09 10.39 26.19
C LEU A 4 -34.06 8.92 26.64
N GLU A 5 -35.14 8.47 27.29
CA GLU A 5 -35.49 7.07 27.29
C GLU A 5 -35.82 6.69 25.84
N ILE A 6 -34.89 5.99 25.18
CA ILE A 6 -35.17 5.36 23.89
C ILE A 6 -35.92 4.07 24.20
N ALA A 7 -37.24 4.16 24.17
CA ALA A 7 -38.15 3.02 24.19
C ALA A 7 -37.80 2.06 23.05
N GLY A 8 -37.84 0.77 23.34
CA GLY A 8 -37.51 -0.32 22.42
C GLY A 8 -38.36 -0.29 21.15
N ILE A 9 -37.78 0.23 20.07
CA ILE A 9 -38.19 -0.07 18.71
C ILE A 9 -37.39 -1.31 18.31
N PRO A 10 -38.01 -2.38 17.79
CA PRO A 10 -37.24 -3.50 17.23
C PRO A 10 -36.31 -2.91 16.17
N LEU A 11 -35.00 -3.03 16.40
CA LEU A 11 -33.94 -2.56 15.49
C LEU A 11 -34.26 -3.03 14.07
N ALA A 12 -34.82 -2.15 13.25
CA ALA A 12 -34.94 -2.43 11.83
C ALA A 12 -33.51 -2.55 11.31
N VAL A 13 -33.13 -3.75 10.90
CA VAL A 13 -31.80 -4.12 10.42
C VAL A 13 -31.31 -3.15 9.33
N GLY A 14 -32.21 -2.66 8.48
CA GLY A 14 -31.91 -1.64 7.47
C GLY A 14 -31.53 -0.26 8.04
N GLY A 15 -32.06 0.13 9.21
CA GLY A 15 -31.81 1.43 9.82
C GLY A 15 -30.36 1.64 10.29
N LEU A 16 -29.71 0.59 10.78
CA LEU A 16 -28.29 0.66 11.18
C LEU A 16 -27.38 0.83 9.96
N LEU A 17 -27.54 0.01 8.91
CA LEU A 17 -26.74 0.12 7.70
C LEU A 17 -26.93 1.49 7.01
N LEU A 18 -28.17 1.99 6.95
CA LEU A 18 -28.48 3.31 6.39
C LEU A 18 -27.83 4.44 7.19
N SER A 19 -27.81 4.33 8.52
CA SER A 19 -27.16 5.32 9.40
C SER A 19 -25.65 5.39 9.19
N VAL A 20 -24.99 4.24 8.95
CA VAL A 20 -23.56 4.18 8.62
C VAL A 20 -23.30 4.82 7.25
N LYS A 21 -24.14 4.54 6.24
CA LYS A 21 -24.04 5.17 4.92
C LYS A 21 -24.13 6.71 5.04
N GLY A 22 -25.13 7.21 5.77
CA GLY A 22 -25.26 8.64 6.05
C GLY A 22 -24.04 9.26 6.74
N ALA A 23 -23.39 8.53 7.64
CA ALA A 23 -22.15 8.98 8.27
C ALA A 23 -21.00 9.08 7.28
N VAL A 24 -20.81 8.07 6.42
CA VAL A 24 -19.79 8.09 5.35
C VAL A 24 -20.03 9.24 4.37
N ASP A 25 -21.28 9.47 3.98
CA ASP A 25 -21.66 10.57 3.07
C ASP A 25 -21.39 11.94 3.70
N GLY A 26 -21.69 12.11 5.00
CA GLY A 26 -21.30 13.31 5.76
C GLY A 26 -19.79 13.56 5.76
N PHE A 27 -18.99 12.50 5.88
CA PHE A 27 -17.54 12.57 5.72
C PHE A 27 -17.12 12.98 4.30
N ASN A 28 -17.74 12.42 3.27
CA ASN A 28 -17.45 12.77 1.88
C ASN A 28 -17.71 14.25 1.60
N MET A 29 -18.88 14.76 2.01
CA MET A 29 -19.28 16.14 1.79
C MET A 29 -18.29 17.15 2.41
N ILE A 30 -17.95 17.00 3.70
CA ILE A 30 -17.05 17.95 4.37
C ILE A 30 -15.62 17.82 3.83
N ALA A 31 -15.17 16.63 3.40
CA ALA A 31 -13.85 16.46 2.80
C ALA A 31 -13.72 17.26 1.48
N ASP A 32 -14.74 17.25 0.63
CA ASP A 32 -14.77 18.05 -0.61
C ASP A 32 -14.79 19.56 -0.30
N VAL A 33 -15.44 19.95 0.81
CA VAL A 33 -15.36 21.32 1.34
C VAL A 33 -13.93 21.63 1.82
N CYS A 34 -13.25 20.72 2.48
CA CYS A 34 -11.90 20.93 3.02
C CYS A 34 -10.79 20.95 1.95
N ALA A 35 -10.95 20.22 0.83
CA ALA A 35 -9.94 20.05 -0.21
C ALA A 35 -9.64 21.32 -1.03
N LYS A 36 -10.58 22.28 -1.09
CA LYS A 36 -10.46 23.51 -1.90
C LYS A 36 -10.01 24.75 -1.09
N ASP A 37 -9.49 24.59 0.13
CA ASP A 37 -9.18 25.69 1.06
C ASP A 37 -7.69 25.83 1.42
N ASN A 38 -7.13 27.02 1.19
CA ASN A 38 -5.71 27.34 1.44
C ASN A 38 -5.39 27.75 2.89
N GLY A 39 -6.39 27.85 3.79
CA GLY A 39 -6.20 28.29 5.18
C GLY A 39 -6.33 27.20 6.27
N LEU A 40 -6.79 26.00 5.92
CA LEU A 40 -7.16 24.93 6.87
C LEU A 40 -6.42 23.62 6.64
N ARG A 41 -5.30 23.63 5.90
CA ARG A 41 -4.58 22.44 5.43
C ARG A 41 -4.43 21.34 6.49
N PHE A 42 -4.05 21.71 7.72
CA PHE A 42 -3.92 20.78 8.84
C PHE A 42 -5.25 20.10 9.23
N ALA A 43 -6.29 20.90 9.46
CA ALA A 43 -7.62 20.41 9.81
C ALA A 43 -8.22 19.57 8.67
N SER A 44 -8.01 19.99 7.42
CA SER A 44 -8.41 19.23 6.23
C SER A 44 -7.72 17.86 6.16
N THR A 45 -6.42 17.78 6.48
CA THR A 45 -5.69 16.51 6.53
C THR A 45 -6.20 15.59 7.63
N GLN A 46 -6.40 16.10 8.86
CA GLN A 46 -6.96 15.31 9.96
C GLN A 46 -8.34 14.79 9.62
N TYR A 47 -9.20 15.65 9.05
CA TYR A 47 -10.52 15.25 8.61
C TYR A 47 -10.50 14.15 7.54
N TYR A 48 -9.60 14.28 6.57
CA TYR A 48 -9.43 13.29 5.51
C TYR A 48 -9.01 11.92 6.06
N VAL A 49 -8.11 11.89 7.06
CA VAL A 49 -7.74 10.66 7.77
C VAL A 49 -8.96 10.01 8.41
N GLU A 50 -9.79 10.80 9.11
CA GLU A 50 -11.00 10.29 9.76
C GLU A 50 -12.05 9.79 8.77
N LYS A 51 -12.20 10.47 7.62
CA LYS A 51 -13.01 9.99 6.49
C LYS A 51 -12.54 8.61 6.03
N VAL A 52 -11.24 8.41 5.82
CA VAL A 52 -10.71 7.12 5.36
C VAL A 52 -10.91 6.04 6.42
N LYS A 53 -10.67 6.34 7.70
CA LYS A 53 -10.90 5.37 8.81
C LYS A 53 -12.34 4.87 8.82
N LEU A 54 -13.33 5.76 8.72
CA LEU A 54 -14.74 5.35 8.68
C LEU A 54 -15.07 4.59 7.39
N GLY A 55 -14.53 5.01 6.24
CA GLY A 55 -14.74 4.30 4.97
C GLY A 55 -14.19 2.86 5.00
N VAL A 56 -13.00 2.65 5.59
CA VAL A 56 -12.46 1.30 5.80
C VAL A 56 -13.35 0.49 6.75
N TRP A 57 -13.81 1.09 7.84
CA TRP A 57 -14.73 0.45 8.78
C TRP A 57 -16.03 0.01 8.07
N ALA A 58 -16.64 0.87 7.26
CA ALA A 58 -17.86 0.57 6.53
C ALA A 58 -17.67 -0.59 5.52
N ARG A 59 -16.57 -0.57 4.75
CA ARG A 59 -16.22 -1.64 3.80
C ARG A 59 -15.87 -2.97 4.48
N ARG A 60 -15.28 -2.93 5.69
CA ARG A 60 -15.06 -4.14 6.51
C ARG A 60 -16.37 -4.88 6.73
N PHE A 61 -17.42 -4.12 7.04
CA PHE A 61 -18.75 -4.61 7.34
C PHE A 61 -19.68 -4.75 6.12
N LYS A 62 -19.14 -4.62 4.90
CA LYS A 62 -19.91 -4.70 3.64
C LYS A 62 -21.12 -3.75 3.63
N VAL A 63 -21.03 -2.62 4.31
CA VAL A 63 -22.02 -1.56 4.14
C VAL A 63 -21.78 -1.01 2.73
N HIS A 64 -22.77 -1.09 1.84
CA HIS A 64 -22.67 -0.55 0.48
C HIS A 64 -22.43 0.96 0.58
N VAL A 65 -21.16 1.32 0.50
CA VAL A 65 -20.68 2.66 0.18
C VAL A 65 -20.51 2.58 -1.31
N ASP A 66 -21.37 3.26 -2.08
CA ASP A 66 -21.22 3.33 -3.52
C ASP A 66 -19.86 3.99 -3.78
N ASP A 67 -18.84 3.17 -4.07
CA ASP A 67 -17.57 3.64 -4.60
C ASP A 67 -17.89 4.04 -6.04
N ASP A 68 -17.72 5.32 -6.37
CA ASP A 68 -17.84 5.92 -7.70
C ASP A 68 -17.37 4.92 -8.80
N ASP A 69 -18.23 4.52 -9.75
CA ASP A 69 -17.91 4.23 -11.19
C ASP A 69 -18.96 3.45 -12.01
N ASP A 70 -20.21 3.24 -11.57
CA ASP A 70 -21.27 2.77 -12.49
C ASP A 70 -21.80 3.96 -13.33
N GLU A 71 -21.03 4.32 -14.36
CA GLU A 71 -21.55 4.98 -15.57
C GLU A 71 -22.36 3.96 -16.36
N ASP A 72 -23.59 3.69 -15.94
CA ASP A 72 -24.71 3.27 -16.79
C ASP A 72 -25.92 3.00 -15.91
N ASP A 73 -26.74 4.02 -15.67
CA ASP A 73 -28.18 3.81 -15.57
C ASP A 73 -28.90 5.15 -15.74
N ASP A 74 -29.29 5.43 -16.98
CA ASP A 74 -30.55 6.12 -17.28
C ASP A 74 -31.71 5.22 -16.79
N LYS A 75 -31.86 5.09 -15.47
CA LYS A 75 -33.08 4.56 -14.86
C LYS A 75 -33.68 5.61 -13.97
N ASP A 76 -34.82 6.09 -14.45
CA ASP A 76 -35.75 6.94 -13.74
C ASP A 76 -35.88 6.54 -12.28
N SER A 77 -35.89 7.56 -11.44
CA SER A 77 -36.27 7.54 -10.04
C SER A 77 -37.45 6.60 -9.79
N HIS A 78 -37.21 5.46 -9.13
CA HIS A 78 -38.10 4.78 -8.18
C HIS A 78 -37.55 3.36 -7.91
N ASP A 79 -36.45 3.24 -7.17
CA ASP A 79 -36.13 1.96 -6.54
C ASP A 79 -35.29 2.16 -5.27
N TYR A 80 -35.95 2.29 -4.13
CA TYR A 80 -35.34 2.16 -2.79
C TYR A 80 -35.77 0.88 -2.09
N ASP A 81 -36.71 0.13 -2.66
CA ASP A 81 -37.18 -1.14 -2.11
C ASP A 81 -36.18 -2.28 -2.37
N ASP A 82 -35.24 -2.13 -3.31
CA ASP A 82 -34.25 -3.16 -3.63
C ASP A 82 -33.06 -3.23 -2.63
N LEU A 83 -32.90 -2.27 -1.71
CA LEU A 83 -31.92 -2.37 -0.62
C LEU A 83 -32.26 -3.48 0.40
N GLU A 84 -33.52 -3.94 0.45
CA GLU A 84 -33.93 -5.04 1.33
C GLU A 84 -33.71 -6.43 0.71
N ARG A 85 -33.47 -6.53 -0.61
CA ARG A 85 -33.71 -7.80 -1.30
C ARG A 85 -32.48 -8.63 -1.64
N GLU A 86 -31.31 -8.04 -1.90
CA GLU A 86 -30.12 -8.82 -2.27
C GLU A 86 -28.82 -8.28 -1.64
N GLY A 87 -28.58 -8.58 -0.35
CA GLY A 87 -27.25 -8.44 0.26
C GLY A 87 -27.20 -7.86 1.68
N ALA A 88 -28.26 -7.18 2.14
CA ALA A 88 -28.30 -6.55 3.46
C ALA A 88 -28.30 -7.54 4.64
N THR A 89 -28.76 -8.78 4.44
CA THR A 89 -28.88 -9.81 5.50
C THR A 89 -27.56 -10.51 5.85
N ASP A 90 -26.51 -10.39 5.02
CA ASP A 90 -25.23 -11.10 5.18
C ASP A 90 -24.07 -10.19 5.62
N SER A 91 -24.38 -8.98 6.12
CA SER A 91 -23.38 -8.07 6.65
C SER A 91 -22.77 -8.62 7.95
N PRO A 92 -21.43 -8.68 8.08
CA PRO A 92 -20.76 -9.08 9.32
C PRO A 92 -21.09 -8.16 10.52
N LEU A 93 -21.63 -6.96 10.27
CA LEU A 93 -22.06 -6.03 11.31
C LEU A 93 -23.30 -6.57 12.03
N LEU A 94 -24.20 -7.20 11.29
CA LEU A 94 -25.43 -7.77 11.83
C LEU A 94 -25.17 -9.04 12.64
N GLN A 95 -24.03 -9.70 12.39
CA GLN A 95 -23.54 -10.87 13.12
C GLN A 95 -22.84 -10.50 14.43
N GLN A 96 -22.58 -9.22 14.69
CA GLN A 96 -21.98 -8.77 15.95
C GLN A 96 -22.95 -8.99 17.14
N PRO A 97 -22.42 -9.18 18.37
CA PRO A 97 -23.24 -9.24 19.57
C PRO A 97 -24.18 -8.03 19.67
N GLN A 98 -25.39 -8.23 20.21
CA GLN A 98 -26.38 -7.16 20.32
C GLN A 98 -25.84 -5.93 21.04
N VAL A 99 -25.06 -6.12 22.11
CA VAL A 99 -24.41 -5.05 22.86
C VAL A 99 -23.49 -4.20 21.98
N SER A 100 -22.70 -4.85 21.11
CA SER A 100 -21.82 -4.16 20.16
C SER A 100 -22.62 -3.40 19.10
N ARG A 101 -23.70 -3.99 18.56
CA ARG A 101 -24.57 -3.33 17.58
C ARG A 101 -25.24 -2.08 18.15
N ASP A 102 -25.72 -2.16 19.39
CA ASP A 102 -26.35 -1.02 20.09
C ASP A 102 -25.33 0.10 20.37
N ALA A 103 -24.10 -0.26 20.75
CA ALA A 103 -23.02 0.71 20.94
C ALA A 103 -22.66 1.39 19.61
N ILE A 104 -22.46 0.62 18.54
CA ILE A 104 -22.16 1.14 17.19
C ILE A 104 -23.26 2.09 16.73
N TRP A 105 -24.54 1.72 16.90
CA TRP A 105 -25.67 2.57 16.51
C TRP A 105 -25.63 3.94 17.21
N ARG A 106 -25.37 3.95 18.53
CA ARG A 106 -25.28 5.20 19.30
C ARG A 106 -24.13 6.08 18.82
N ILE A 107 -22.97 5.48 18.56
CA ILE A 107 -21.79 6.20 18.10
C ILE A 107 -22.03 6.78 16.69
N ILE A 108 -22.61 6.01 15.76
CA ILE A 108 -22.96 6.48 14.41
C ILE A 108 -24.01 7.60 14.44
N ALA A 109 -25.02 7.50 15.31
CA ALA A 109 -25.99 8.57 15.51
C ALA A 109 -25.31 9.87 15.98
N GLU A 110 -24.33 9.76 16.87
CA GLU A 110 -23.57 10.91 17.35
C GLU A 110 -22.63 11.49 16.27
N ILE A 111 -22.05 10.65 15.40
CA ILE A 111 -21.30 11.09 14.22
C ILE A 111 -22.20 11.90 13.29
N ASN A 112 -23.39 11.39 12.96
CA ASN A 112 -24.36 12.09 12.11
C ASN A 112 -24.81 13.43 12.73
N ALA A 113 -25.12 13.46 14.03
CA ALA A 113 -25.44 14.70 14.73
C ALA A 113 -24.27 15.70 14.70
N THR A 114 -23.02 15.21 14.78
CA THR A 114 -21.81 16.04 14.68
C THR A 114 -21.63 16.61 13.27
N HIS A 115 -21.96 15.85 12.22
CA HIS A 115 -22.00 16.35 10.85
C HIS A 115 -23.06 17.45 10.65
N GLU A 116 -24.26 17.30 11.20
CA GLU A 116 -25.29 18.35 11.16
C GLU A 116 -24.83 19.66 11.81
N LEU A 117 -24.11 19.57 12.93
CA LEU A 117 -23.50 20.75 13.55
C LEU A 117 -22.46 21.38 12.63
N ALA A 118 -21.61 20.58 11.98
CA ALA A 118 -20.62 21.08 11.02
C ALA A 118 -21.27 21.83 9.85
N ILE A 119 -22.41 21.35 9.34
CA ILE A 119 -23.18 22.04 8.28
C ILE A 119 -23.58 23.45 8.71
N LYS A 120 -24.06 23.63 9.96
CA LYS A 120 -24.44 24.96 10.50
C LYS A 120 -23.26 25.93 10.58
N TYR A 121 -22.04 25.44 10.69
CA TYR A 121 -20.83 26.27 10.66
C TYR A 121 -20.37 26.58 9.23
N ILE A 122 -20.53 25.63 8.31
CA ILE A 122 -20.22 25.79 6.88
C ILE A 122 -21.22 26.75 6.21
N SER A 123 -22.51 26.73 6.58
CA SER A 123 -23.51 27.64 6.00
C SER A 123 -23.26 29.12 6.37
N LYS A 124 -22.61 29.40 7.51
CA LYS A 124 -22.20 30.75 7.92
C LYS A 124 -21.07 31.34 7.07
N PHE A 125 -20.47 30.56 6.16
CA PHE A 125 -19.33 30.92 5.31
C PHE A 125 -19.65 31.92 4.18
N HIS A 126 -20.84 32.54 4.15
CA HIS A 126 -21.25 33.57 3.18
C HIS A 126 -21.09 33.13 1.72
N VAL A 127 -21.66 31.96 1.44
CA VAL A 127 -22.23 31.67 0.14
C VAL A 127 -23.70 32.09 0.26
N GLU A 128 -24.27 32.84 -0.69
CA GLU A 128 -25.73 33.10 -0.68
C GLU A 128 -26.46 31.80 -0.37
N PRO A 129 -27.43 31.80 0.57
CA PRO A 129 -27.95 30.56 1.12
C PRO A 129 -28.61 29.77 -0.01
N VAL A 130 -27.95 28.72 -0.46
CA VAL A 130 -28.64 27.62 -1.12
C VAL A 130 -29.53 27.06 -0.02
N ALA A 131 -30.84 27.31 -0.13
CA ALA A 131 -31.81 26.86 0.85
C ALA A 131 -31.55 25.37 1.15
N LEU A 132 -31.44 25.04 2.44
CA LEU A 132 -31.45 23.66 2.88
C LEU A 132 -32.77 23.05 2.41
N PRO A 133 -32.79 21.85 1.82
CA PRO A 133 -34.02 21.09 1.68
C PRO A 133 -34.71 20.99 3.05
N ASP A 134 -36.04 21.06 3.07
CA ASP A 134 -36.79 20.97 4.32
C ASP A 134 -36.40 19.69 5.09
N ALA A 135 -36.42 19.75 6.42
CA ALA A 135 -35.96 18.64 7.27
C ALA A 135 -36.73 17.33 7.05
N ALA A 136 -37.91 17.39 6.41
CA ALA A 136 -38.70 16.23 6.00
C ALA A 136 -38.16 15.55 4.72
N ASP A 137 -37.42 16.28 3.88
CA ASP A 137 -36.83 15.82 2.61
C ASP A 137 -35.32 15.57 2.71
N ALA A 138 -34.70 15.88 3.85
CA ALA A 138 -33.28 15.70 4.13
C ALA A 138 -32.95 14.24 4.50
N GLY A 139 -32.95 13.35 3.51
CA GLY A 139 -32.50 11.96 3.65
C GLY A 139 -31.01 11.79 3.34
N PRO A 140 -30.44 10.57 3.48
CA PRO A 140 -29.05 10.25 3.11
C PRO A 140 -28.66 10.75 1.70
N GLN A 141 -29.64 10.78 0.80
CA GLN A 141 -29.53 11.10 -0.62
C GLN A 141 -29.36 12.59 -0.91
N THR A 142 -29.80 13.45 0.02
CA THR A 142 -29.50 14.88 0.02
C THR A 142 -28.00 15.14 0.20
N PHE A 143 -27.32 14.24 0.91
CA PHE A 143 -25.91 14.35 1.30
C PHE A 143 -24.95 13.60 0.37
N HIS A 144 -25.47 12.90 -0.64
CA HIS A 144 -24.67 12.25 -1.66
C HIS A 144 -23.78 13.27 -2.39
N ARG A 145 -22.53 12.91 -2.72
CA ARG A 145 -21.54 13.80 -3.36
C ARG A 145 -22.05 14.41 -4.68
N LYS A 146 -22.86 13.64 -5.42
CA LYS A 146 -23.48 14.06 -6.70
C LYS A 146 -24.83 14.78 -6.50
N SER A 147 -25.27 15.03 -5.27
CA SER A 147 -26.55 15.70 -5.03
C SER A 147 -26.53 17.11 -5.61
N LYS A 148 -27.67 17.55 -6.12
CA LYS A 148 -27.86 18.91 -6.65
C LYS A 148 -27.41 19.97 -5.64
N TRP A 149 -27.65 19.71 -4.35
CA TRP A 149 -27.26 20.60 -3.27
C TRP A 149 -25.73 20.66 -3.06
N VAL A 150 -25.03 19.52 -3.04
CA VAL A 150 -23.55 19.47 -2.90
C VAL A 150 -22.86 20.14 -4.09
N THR A 151 -23.34 19.92 -5.32
CA THR A 151 -22.84 20.58 -6.54
C THR A 151 -23.06 22.09 -6.47
N MET A 152 -24.26 22.55 -6.11
CA MET A 152 -24.57 23.97 -5.94
C MET A 152 -23.72 24.64 -4.84
N LEU A 153 -23.48 23.95 -3.72
CA LEU A 153 -22.62 24.43 -2.63
C LEU A 153 -21.16 24.60 -3.10
N GLY A 154 -20.66 23.64 -3.89
CA GLY A 154 -19.33 23.67 -4.51
C GLY A 154 -19.15 24.84 -5.48
N GLU A 155 -20.13 25.10 -6.35
CA GLU A 155 -20.13 26.20 -7.32
C GLU A 155 -20.21 27.57 -6.65
N ALA A 156 -21.11 27.71 -5.67
CA ALA A 156 -21.34 28.98 -5.00
C ALA A 156 -20.16 29.36 -4.07
N ARG A 157 -19.38 28.38 -3.59
CA ARG A 157 -18.13 28.62 -2.87
C ARG A 157 -16.94 28.96 -3.78
N ALA A 158 -16.90 28.48 -5.02
CA ALA A 158 -15.87 28.88 -5.99
C ALA A 158 -15.89 30.39 -6.27
N ARG A 159 -17.03 31.05 -6.00
CA ARG A 159 -17.25 32.50 -6.13
C ARG A 159 -16.85 33.31 -4.89
N VAL A 160 -16.42 32.68 -3.79
CA VAL A 160 -16.12 33.38 -2.52
C VAL A 160 -14.73 34.02 -2.54
N PRO A 161 -14.61 35.35 -2.33
CA PRO A 161 -13.31 36.04 -2.31
C PRO A 161 -12.37 35.54 -1.20
N GLN A 162 -11.07 35.44 -1.51
CA GLN A 162 -10.02 34.94 -0.61
C GLN A 162 -9.95 35.66 0.75
N ARG A 163 -10.28 36.96 0.81
CA ARG A 163 -10.36 37.75 2.06
C ARG A 163 -11.42 37.25 3.06
N ASN A 164 -12.54 36.71 2.57
CA ASN A 164 -13.62 36.21 3.42
C ASN A 164 -13.27 34.83 3.99
N ARG A 165 -12.53 34.02 3.22
CA ARG A 165 -11.97 32.73 3.66
C ARG A 165 -11.04 32.90 4.87
N ILE A 166 -10.11 33.84 4.79
CA ILE A 166 -9.16 34.15 5.88
C ILE A 166 -9.90 34.63 7.15
N ARG A 167 -10.92 35.47 6.99
CA ARG A 167 -11.72 36.01 8.10
C ARG A 167 -12.57 34.94 8.81
N TRP A 168 -13.03 33.92 8.09
CA TRP A 168 -13.69 32.76 8.68
C TRP A 168 -12.71 31.89 9.45
N VAL A 169 -11.55 31.58 8.85
CA VAL A 169 -10.51 30.78 9.52
C VAL A 169 -10.08 31.45 10.83
N ALA A 170 -9.97 32.78 10.85
CA ALA A 170 -9.65 33.52 12.07
C ALA A 170 -10.75 33.46 13.17
N ARG A 171 -12.02 33.22 12.82
CA ARG A 171 -13.16 33.25 13.76
C ARG A 171 -13.69 31.88 14.18
N HIS A 172 -13.57 30.87 13.33
CA HIS A 172 -14.28 29.59 13.50
C HIS A 172 -13.35 28.37 13.47
N ARG A 173 -12.04 28.57 13.35
CA ARG A 173 -11.05 27.48 13.35
C ARG A 173 -11.13 26.60 14.58
N GLU A 174 -11.19 27.16 15.79
CA GLU A 174 -11.24 26.37 17.04
C GLU A 174 -12.49 25.48 17.11
N GLN A 175 -13.64 26.02 16.71
CA GLN A 175 -14.92 25.30 16.68
C GLN A 175 -14.86 24.15 15.67
N PHE A 176 -14.32 24.40 14.48
CA PHE A 176 -14.15 23.38 13.46
C PHE A 176 -13.14 22.30 13.86
N THR A 177 -12.00 22.67 14.45
CA THR A 177 -11.03 21.70 14.99
C THR A 177 -11.61 20.88 16.15
N GLY A 178 -12.46 21.47 16.99
CA GLY A 178 -13.17 20.76 18.05
C GLY A 178 -14.14 19.71 17.49
N LEU A 179 -14.84 20.01 16.40
CA LEU A 179 -15.69 19.03 15.70
C LEU A 179 -14.85 17.87 15.13
N ILE A 180 -13.69 18.16 14.51
CA ILE A 180 -12.79 17.11 14.00
C ILE A 180 -12.27 16.24 15.14
N ALA A 181 -11.89 16.83 16.27
CA ALA A 181 -11.44 16.07 17.44
C ALA A 181 -12.54 15.16 18.00
N ARG A 182 -13.79 15.64 18.02
CA ARG A 182 -14.96 14.83 18.40
C ARG A 182 -15.18 13.68 17.41
N LEU A 183 -15.17 13.94 16.11
CA LEU A 183 -15.30 12.90 15.08
C LEU A 183 -14.17 11.86 15.17
N SER A 184 -12.94 12.29 15.47
CA SER A 184 -11.80 11.39 15.68
C SER A 184 -12.00 10.50 16.90
N THR A 185 -12.54 11.05 18.00
CA THR A 185 -12.88 10.28 19.21
C THR A 185 -13.97 9.25 18.90
N LEU A 186 -15.05 9.66 18.24
CA LEU A 186 -16.15 8.75 17.87
C LEU A 186 -15.70 7.65 16.91
N ASN A 187 -14.85 7.97 15.94
CA ASN A 187 -14.25 6.96 15.07
C ASN A 187 -13.38 5.97 15.85
N GLN A 188 -12.59 6.44 16.82
CA GLN A 188 -11.81 5.56 17.69
C GLN A 188 -12.73 4.65 18.51
N ASP A 189 -13.80 5.20 19.09
CA ASP A 189 -14.80 4.43 19.83
C ASP A 189 -15.44 3.33 18.95
N LEU A 190 -15.73 3.61 17.66
CA LEU A 190 -16.21 2.59 16.72
C LEU A 190 -15.23 1.44 16.51
N TRP A 191 -13.93 1.74 16.45
CA TRP A 191 -12.88 0.74 16.31
C TRP A 191 -12.65 -0.02 17.63
N ASP A 192 -12.86 0.59 18.78
CA ASP A 192 -12.70 -0.06 20.09
C ASP A 192 -13.84 -1.04 20.40
N VAL A 193 -15.01 -0.86 19.79
CA VAL A 193 -16.17 -1.78 19.92
C VAL A 193 -15.96 -3.08 19.14
N VAL A 194 -15.06 -3.10 18.15
CA VAL A 194 -14.84 -4.25 17.26
C VAL A 194 -13.39 -4.73 17.33
N THR A 195 -13.14 -6.01 17.06
CA THR A 195 -11.76 -6.50 16.98
C THR A 195 -11.12 -6.01 15.69
N ARG A 196 -10.05 -5.23 15.83
CA ARG A 196 -9.24 -4.73 14.71
C ARG A 196 -8.27 -5.79 14.22
N GLU A 197 -8.23 -6.00 12.90
CA GLU A 197 -7.27 -6.89 12.25
C GLU A 197 -6.09 -6.09 11.65
N GLU A 198 -4.95 -6.75 11.43
CA GLU A 198 -3.78 -6.13 10.82
C GLU A 198 -4.10 -5.55 9.42
N VAL A 199 -4.95 -6.25 8.66
CA VAL A 199 -5.40 -5.83 7.33
C VAL A 199 -6.19 -4.52 7.36
N ASP A 200 -6.92 -4.23 8.43
CA ASP A 200 -7.67 -2.97 8.57
C ASP A 200 -6.72 -1.78 8.68
N SER A 201 -5.64 -1.93 9.46
CA SER A 201 -4.59 -0.92 9.59
C SER A 201 -3.89 -0.65 8.26
N LEU A 202 -3.59 -1.70 7.52
CA LEU A 202 -3.01 -1.58 6.19
C LEU A 202 -3.95 -0.83 5.23
N SER A 203 -5.24 -1.17 5.21
CA SER A 203 -6.25 -0.51 4.37
C SER A 203 -6.38 0.97 4.68
N ILE A 204 -6.35 1.35 5.96
CA ILE A 204 -6.37 2.76 6.38
C ILE A 204 -5.13 3.47 5.85
N VAL A 205 -3.95 2.89 6.04
CA VAL A 205 -2.69 3.48 5.62
C VAL A 205 -2.65 3.67 4.10
N THR A 206 -2.94 2.63 3.34
CA THR A 206 -2.90 2.68 1.86
C THR A 206 -3.99 3.59 1.32
N GLY A 207 -5.21 3.55 1.86
CA GLY A 207 -6.30 4.44 1.46
C GLY A 207 -5.98 5.92 1.71
N VAL A 208 -5.39 6.25 2.86
CA VAL A 208 -4.93 7.61 3.15
C VAL A 208 -3.81 8.01 2.19
N LEU A 209 -2.83 7.14 1.99
CA LEU A 209 -1.72 7.38 1.06
C LEU A 209 -2.19 7.57 -0.38
N SER A 210 -3.19 6.86 -0.85
CA SER A 210 -3.65 6.96 -2.24
C SER A 210 -4.45 8.24 -2.51
N GLY A 211 -5.27 8.72 -1.57
CA GLY A 211 -6.13 9.88 -1.83
C GLY A 211 -5.71 11.22 -1.20
N LEU A 212 -4.61 11.28 -0.45
CA LEU A 212 -3.97 12.57 -0.14
C LEU A 212 -3.44 13.20 -1.45
N GLY A 213 -3.82 14.43 -1.80
CA GLY A 213 -3.18 15.16 -2.91
C GLY A 213 -1.84 15.78 -2.48
N ASP A 214 -1.04 16.25 -3.45
CA ASP A 214 0.29 16.90 -3.24
C ASP A 214 0.25 18.17 -2.35
N GLN A 215 -0.94 18.68 -2.02
CA GLN A 215 -1.15 19.98 -1.39
C GLN A 215 -1.43 19.95 0.14
N LEU A 216 -1.53 18.76 0.75
CA LEU A 216 -1.86 18.63 2.17
C LEU A 216 -0.59 18.58 3.04
N SER A 217 -0.60 19.28 4.18
CA SER A 217 0.59 19.42 5.05
C SER A 217 0.84 18.15 5.86
N LEU A 218 1.51 17.17 5.23
CA LEU A 218 1.91 15.90 5.84
C LEU A 218 2.92 16.04 6.98
N ALA A 219 3.63 17.17 7.03
CA ALA A 219 4.66 17.45 8.03
C ALA A 219 4.13 17.49 9.49
N SER A 220 2.82 17.63 9.68
CA SER A 220 2.22 17.83 11.00
C SER A 220 1.82 16.54 11.73
N LEU A 221 1.96 15.36 11.09
CA LEU A 221 1.59 14.06 11.66
C LEU A 221 2.77 13.35 12.36
N GLN A 222 3.82 14.08 12.76
CA GLN A 222 5.08 13.47 13.19
C GLN A 222 5.16 13.19 14.70
N ASN A 223 5.46 11.91 14.99
CA ASN A 223 6.20 11.31 16.12
C ASN A 223 5.40 10.32 16.99
N ALA A 224 5.53 9.03 16.67
CA ALA A 224 5.40 7.91 17.61
C ALA A 224 6.09 6.66 17.01
N PRO A 225 7.09 6.04 17.66
CA PRO A 225 7.62 4.74 17.26
C PRO A 225 6.68 3.60 17.69
N GLY A 226 6.34 2.67 16.80
CA GLY A 226 5.59 1.47 17.18
C GLY A 226 4.70 0.88 16.07
N THR A 227 3.96 -0.17 16.44
CA THR A 227 2.95 -0.90 15.65
C THR A 227 1.55 -0.27 15.69
N ASP A 228 1.43 0.89 16.35
CA ASP A 228 0.17 1.62 16.47
C ASP A 228 -0.29 2.12 15.08
N PRO A 229 -1.57 1.97 14.72
CA PRO A 229 -2.21 2.68 13.60
C PRO A 229 -1.80 4.15 13.45
N ALA A 230 -1.67 4.89 14.56
CA ALA A 230 -1.20 6.27 14.55
C ALA A 230 0.28 6.37 14.15
N SER A 231 1.12 5.42 14.60
CA SER A 231 2.51 5.28 14.17
C SER A 231 2.63 4.93 12.69
N LEU A 232 1.83 3.98 12.19
CA LEU A 232 1.82 3.61 10.76
C LEU A 232 1.37 4.77 9.89
N LEU A 233 0.38 5.55 10.33
CA LEU A 233 -0.08 6.75 9.62
C LEU A 233 0.96 7.88 9.64
N ALA A 234 1.56 8.16 10.80
CA ALA A 234 2.65 9.13 10.93
C ALA A 234 3.83 8.77 10.03
N PHE A 235 4.15 7.48 10.01
CA PHE A 235 5.17 6.90 9.19
C PHE A 235 4.83 6.98 7.68
N ALA A 236 3.59 6.67 7.30
CA ALA A 236 3.10 6.81 5.93
C ALA A 236 3.10 8.27 5.46
N ALA A 237 2.71 9.21 6.32
CA ALA A 237 2.81 10.65 6.05
C ALA A 237 4.25 11.08 5.75
N ARG A 238 5.23 10.54 6.51
CA ARG A 238 6.66 10.77 6.23
C ARG A 238 7.08 10.24 4.86
N LEU A 239 6.62 9.05 4.47
CA LEU A 239 6.91 8.51 3.13
C LEU A 239 6.34 9.35 2.01
N LYS A 240 5.11 9.84 2.18
CA LYS A 240 4.47 10.67 1.16
C LYS A 240 5.06 12.07 1.09
N GLN A 241 5.53 12.62 2.21
CA GLN A 241 6.34 13.83 2.21
C GLN A 241 7.61 13.65 1.38
N LEU A 242 8.31 12.52 1.56
CA LEU A 242 9.49 12.18 0.75
C LEU A 242 9.14 12.09 -0.74
N GLN A 243 7.93 11.68 -1.13
CA GLN A 243 7.52 11.63 -2.54
C GLN A 243 7.24 12.99 -3.16
N GLY A 244 6.81 13.98 -2.37
CA GLY A 244 6.62 15.35 -2.85
C GLY A 244 7.94 16.08 -3.11
N GLU A 245 9.06 15.51 -2.65
CA GLU A 245 10.41 16.00 -2.93
C GLU A 245 10.86 15.54 -4.33
N THR A 246 11.61 16.39 -5.03
CA THR A 246 12.23 16.00 -6.30
C THR A 246 13.30 14.92 -6.06
N VAL A 247 13.63 14.13 -7.09
CA VAL A 247 14.71 13.12 -7.02
C VAL A 247 16.02 13.75 -6.52
N GLN A 248 16.31 15.00 -6.88
CA GLN A 248 17.47 15.74 -6.43
C GLN A 248 17.45 16.03 -4.91
N GLN A 249 16.29 16.44 -4.39
CA GLN A 249 16.12 16.72 -2.96
C GLN A 249 16.28 15.45 -2.13
N LEU A 250 15.69 14.33 -2.58
CA LEU A 250 15.84 13.04 -1.92
C LEU A 250 17.28 12.53 -1.96
N ALA A 251 17.92 12.60 -3.13
CA ALA A 251 19.30 12.16 -3.31
C ALA A 251 20.26 12.89 -2.36
N ALA A 252 20.04 14.19 -2.09
CA ALA A 252 20.84 14.97 -1.16
C ALA A 252 20.81 14.46 0.29
N ARG A 253 19.84 13.61 0.65
CA ARG A 253 19.66 13.05 2.00
C ARG A 253 20.30 11.68 2.16
N VAL A 254 20.81 11.08 1.09
CA VAL A 254 21.40 9.74 1.14
C VAL A 254 22.68 9.75 1.97
N LYS A 255 22.86 8.73 2.80
CA LYS A 255 24.16 8.45 3.39
C LYS A 255 25.05 7.80 2.35
N ARG A 256 26.03 8.55 1.84
CA ARG A 256 27.13 7.99 1.05
C ARG A 256 28.14 7.36 1.99
N ILE A 257 28.33 6.05 1.85
CA ILE A 257 29.29 5.27 2.63
C ILE A 257 30.67 5.45 2.01
N ASP A 258 31.66 5.83 2.82
CA ASP A 258 33.02 5.97 2.35
C ASP A 258 33.73 4.59 2.26
N ALA A 259 34.72 4.47 1.38
CA ALA A 259 35.54 3.27 1.24
C ALA A 259 36.25 2.86 2.54
N SER A 260 36.54 3.79 3.44
CA SER A 260 37.12 3.48 4.75
C SER A 260 36.12 2.91 5.75
N GLU A 261 34.81 3.05 5.51
CA GLU A 261 33.74 2.57 6.39
C GLU A 261 33.26 1.17 6.03
N LEU A 262 33.60 0.65 4.85
CA LEU A 262 33.07 -0.62 4.35
C LEU A 262 34.22 -1.57 3.94
N SER A 263 34.19 -2.78 4.51
CA SER A 263 35.11 -3.86 4.15
C SER A 263 34.34 -5.10 3.70
N PHE A 264 34.83 -5.81 2.69
CA PHE A 264 34.23 -7.04 2.18
C PHE A 264 35.26 -7.91 1.46
N LEU A 265 35.08 -9.24 1.52
CA LEU A 265 36.08 -10.23 1.12
C LEU A 265 36.43 -10.19 -0.38
N ASN A 266 35.48 -9.77 -1.23
CA ASN A 266 35.60 -9.81 -2.68
C ASN A 266 35.73 -8.41 -3.32
N ALA A 267 36.45 -7.48 -2.68
CA ALA A 267 36.59 -6.09 -3.15
C ALA A 267 37.19 -5.92 -4.56
N GLU A 268 37.87 -6.95 -5.06
CA GLU A 268 38.45 -6.96 -6.40
C GLU A 268 37.57 -7.61 -7.48
N SER A 269 36.46 -8.24 -7.08
CA SER A 269 35.53 -8.87 -8.01
C SER A 269 34.82 -7.84 -8.89
N ASN A 270 34.65 -8.16 -10.18
CA ASN A 270 33.80 -7.44 -11.12
C ASN A 270 32.36 -7.97 -11.16
N ASP A 271 32.00 -8.93 -10.29
CA ASP A 271 30.64 -9.44 -10.21
C ASP A 271 29.66 -8.36 -9.73
N THR A 272 28.57 -8.20 -10.45
CA THR A 272 27.49 -7.25 -10.17
C THR A 272 26.15 -7.93 -9.92
N THR A 273 26.13 -9.26 -9.97
CA THR A 273 24.94 -10.10 -9.90
C THR A 273 24.74 -10.71 -8.51
N SER A 274 25.83 -11.11 -7.85
CA SER A 274 25.76 -11.74 -6.52
C SER A 274 25.69 -10.73 -5.39
N ARG A 275 25.05 -11.13 -4.29
CA ARG A 275 25.06 -10.39 -3.02
C ARG A 275 26.37 -10.63 -2.29
N PHE A 276 26.98 -9.57 -1.76
CA PHE A 276 28.27 -9.66 -1.09
C PHE A 276 28.08 -9.48 0.42
N ARG A 277 28.86 -10.19 1.23
CA ARG A 277 28.93 -9.97 2.67
C ARG A 277 30.06 -8.99 3.00
N GLY A 278 29.82 -8.11 3.94
CA GLY A 278 30.80 -7.14 4.40
C GLY A 278 30.64 -6.77 5.87
N THR A 279 31.44 -5.81 6.29
CA THR A 279 31.39 -5.19 7.60
C THR A 279 31.43 -3.68 7.42
N TYR A 280 30.44 -3.00 7.98
CA TYR A 280 30.31 -1.56 7.99
C TYR A 280 30.73 -1.00 9.35
N THR A 281 31.60 0.00 9.39
CA THR A 281 32.00 0.70 10.62
C THR A 281 31.81 2.19 10.44
N SER A 282 30.92 2.79 11.22
CA SER A 282 30.63 4.22 11.15
C SER A 282 31.84 5.06 11.60
N ARG A 283 32.04 6.22 10.99
CA ARG A 283 33.06 7.18 11.43
C ARG A 283 32.75 7.84 12.78
N GLU A 284 31.56 7.64 13.30
CA GLU A 284 31.17 8.16 14.61
C GLU A 284 32.02 7.55 15.73
N PRO A 285 32.43 8.35 16.75
CA PRO A 285 33.24 7.87 17.85
C PRO A 285 32.58 6.67 18.57
N LYS A 286 33.37 5.62 18.81
CA LYS A 286 32.94 4.37 19.47
C LYS A 286 31.92 3.53 18.69
N SER A 287 31.74 3.76 17.39
CA SER A 287 30.93 2.83 16.59
C SER A 287 31.58 1.44 16.57
N LEU A 288 30.75 0.41 16.64
CA LEU A 288 31.20 -0.98 16.52
C LEU A 288 31.03 -1.43 15.06
N PRO A 289 31.88 -2.35 14.58
CA PRO A 289 31.69 -2.96 13.27
C PRO A 289 30.37 -3.73 13.21
N GLU A 290 29.52 -3.39 12.24
CA GLU A 290 28.23 -4.00 11.98
C GLU A 290 28.32 -4.95 10.76
N PRO A 291 27.78 -6.17 10.84
CA PRO A 291 27.70 -7.06 9.69
C PRO A 291 26.68 -6.53 8.67
N VAL A 292 27.08 -6.51 7.40
CA VAL A 292 26.23 -6.02 6.31
C VAL A 292 26.29 -6.95 5.11
N TRP A 293 25.32 -6.78 4.22
CA TRP A 293 25.39 -7.33 2.87
C TRP A 293 25.06 -6.26 1.84
N ILE A 294 25.54 -6.45 0.62
CA ILE A 294 25.52 -5.45 -0.44
C ILE A 294 24.84 -6.03 -1.69
N GLU A 295 23.91 -5.25 -2.25
CA GLU A 295 23.36 -5.46 -3.59
C GLU A 295 23.93 -4.43 -4.55
N TRP A 296 24.47 -4.92 -5.66
CA TRP A 296 25.18 -4.09 -6.62
C TRP A 296 24.26 -3.65 -7.76
N LYS A 297 24.47 -2.41 -8.21
CA LYS A 297 23.89 -1.80 -9.39
C LYS A 297 25.01 -1.48 -10.38
N ALA A 298 25.09 -2.23 -11.46
CA ALA A 298 25.97 -1.93 -12.59
C ALA A 298 25.41 -0.75 -13.38
N ILE A 299 26.30 0.18 -13.76
CA ILE A 299 25.98 1.35 -14.56
C ILE A 299 27.02 1.45 -15.67
N GLU A 300 26.58 1.25 -16.91
CA GLU A 300 27.43 1.43 -18.08
C GLU A 300 27.76 2.90 -18.29
N ASN A 301 28.98 3.18 -18.76
CA ASN A 301 29.44 4.52 -19.06
C ASN A 301 28.88 5.02 -20.41
N ILE A 302 27.57 5.24 -20.47
CA ILE A 302 26.83 5.66 -21.67
C ILE A 302 26.63 7.18 -21.76
N GLY A 303 27.53 7.98 -21.15
CA GLY A 303 27.44 9.44 -21.18
C GLY A 303 26.36 10.01 -20.24
N GLY A 304 25.52 10.91 -20.74
CA GLY A 304 24.62 11.76 -19.93
C GLY A 304 23.64 11.02 -19.00
N LEU A 305 23.22 9.80 -19.35
CA LEU A 305 22.32 8.98 -18.52
C LEU A 305 22.96 8.53 -17.21
N THR A 306 24.30 8.39 -17.17
CA THR A 306 25.03 7.89 -16.00
C THR A 306 24.72 8.72 -14.75
N SER A 307 24.75 10.04 -14.87
CA SER A 307 24.48 10.96 -13.77
C SER A 307 23.04 10.87 -13.27
N GLU A 308 22.08 10.68 -14.16
CA GLU A 308 20.67 10.53 -13.80
C GLU A 308 20.41 9.19 -13.09
N ILE A 309 21.03 8.10 -13.55
CA ILE A 309 20.93 6.79 -12.87
C ILE A 309 21.51 6.88 -11.45
N ILE A 310 22.69 7.48 -11.28
CA ILE A 310 23.31 7.67 -9.96
C ILE A 310 22.38 8.47 -9.05
N LEU A 311 21.82 9.57 -9.55
CA LEU A 311 20.89 10.41 -8.80
C LEU A 311 19.65 9.63 -8.33
N ARG A 312 19.10 8.76 -9.18
CA ARG A 312 17.96 7.90 -8.82
C ARG A 312 18.32 6.84 -7.80
N VAL A 313 19.50 6.22 -7.91
CA VAL A 313 20.00 5.25 -6.93
C VAL A 313 20.21 5.92 -5.57
N ASP A 314 20.70 7.16 -5.54
CA ASP A 314 20.83 7.94 -4.30
C ASP A 314 19.49 8.26 -3.67
N ALA A 315 18.54 8.76 -4.46
CA ALA A 315 17.19 9.04 -3.99
C ALA A 315 16.52 7.76 -3.42
N LEU A 316 16.68 6.64 -4.11
CA LEU A 316 16.25 5.34 -3.63
C LEU A 316 16.97 4.94 -2.33
N GLY A 317 18.29 5.15 -2.24
CA GLY A 317 19.07 4.87 -1.04
C GLY A 317 18.57 5.68 0.16
N ALA A 318 18.22 6.95 -0.03
CA ALA A 318 17.64 7.79 1.00
C ALA A 318 16.25 7.29 1.44
N LEU A 319 15.40 6.90 0.48
CA LEU A 319 14.10 6.32 0.75
C LEU A 319 14.22 5.01 1.54
N LEU A 320 15.13 4.12 1.13
CA LEU A 320 15.36 2.84 1.80
C LEU A 320 16.06 3.00 3.17
N SER A 321 16.69 4.14 3.47
CA SER A 321 17.32 4.37 4.78
C SER A 321 16.33 4.85 5.85
N THR A 322 15.04 4.95 5.53
CA THR A 322 13.99 5.34 6.49
C THR A 322 13.66 4.23 7.50
N ASP A 323 13.26 4.63 8.71
CA ASP A 323 12.96 3.74 9.85
C ASP A 323 11.61 3.02 9.72
N ASN A 324 11.49 2.12 8.74
CA ASN A 324 10.24 1.43 8.40
C ASN A 324 10.42 0.05 7.78
N ALA A 325 11.66 -0.43 7.81
CA ALA A 325 12.06 -1.61 7.07
C ALA A 325 11.16 -2.82 7.39
N ALA A 326 10.78 -2.97 8.67
CA ALA A 326 9.87 -4.01 9.12
C ALA A 326 8.45 -3.88 8.52
N ALA A 327 7.86 -2.68 8.52
CA ALA A 327 6.52 -2.44 7.98
C ALA A 327 6.42 -2.67 6.46
N PHE A 328 7.54 -2.53 5.75
CA PHE A 328 7.64 -2.75 4.29
C PHE A 328 8.14 -4.14 3.95
N HIS A 329 8.34 -5.01 4.95
CA HIS A 329 8.99 -6.31 4.77
C HIS A 329 10.23 -6.18 3.90
N ARG A 330 11.15 -5.27 4.25
CA ARG A 330 12.38 -5.01 3.49
C ARG A 330 13.60 -4.99 4.42
N PRO A 331 14.81 -5.19 3.89
CA PRO A 331 16.03 -5.03 4.67
C PRO A 331 16.27 -3.57 5.09
N ALA A 332 16.88 -3.37 6.25
CA ALA A 332 17.27 -2.05 6.74
C ALA A 332 18.49 -1.54 5.97
N CYS A 333 18.31 -0.52 5.14
CA CYS A 333 19.39 0.10 4.38
C CYS A 333 20.20 1.04 5.27
N VAL A 334 21.52 0.98 5.14
CA VAL A 334 22.48 1.87 5.80
C VAL A 334 22.80 3.07 4.92
N GLY A 335 22.89 2.85 3.60
CA GLY A 335 23.28 3.88 2.64
C GLY A 335 23.74 3.30 1.31
N VAL A 336 24.34 4.18 0.50
CA VAL A 336 24.85 3.86 -0.84
C VAL A 336 26.38 3.94 -0.83
N PHE A 337 27.03 2.90 -1.32
CA PHE A 337 28.48 2.83 -1.52
C PHE A 337 28.83 3.00 -3.01
N ASP A 338 29.82 3.83 -3.34
CA ASP A 338 30.34 3.97 -4.71
C ASP A 338 31.68 3.23 -4.83
N ASP A 339 31.72 2.16 -5.62
CA ASP A 339 32.93 1.40 -5.82
C ASP A 339 33.84 2.05 -6.86
N ILE A 340 34.64 3.00 -6.37
CA ILE A 340 35.61 3.73 -7.18
C ILE A 340 36.63 2.76 -7.82
N LYS A 341 37.03 1.70 -7.12
CA LYS A 341 38.00 0.72 -7.65
C LYS A 341 37.42 -0.06 -8.83
N TYR A 342 36.13 -0.40 -8.78
CA TYR A 342 35.44 -1.00 -9.93
C TYR A 342 35.49 -0.07 -11.14
N ARG A 343 35.25 1.23 -10.97
CA ARG A 343 35.31 2.21 -12.06
C ARG A 343 36.67 2.26 -12.74
N ASP A 344 37.72 2.29 -11.95
CA ASP A 344 39.09 2.38 -12.46
C ASP A 344 39.49 1.10 -13.23
N ARG A 345 38.93 -0.07 -12.84
CA ARG A 345 39.17 -1.37 -13.52
C ARG A 345 38.28 -1.62 -14.74
N ASN A 346 37.11 -0.98 -14.85
CA ASN A 346 36.09 -1.34 -15.85
C ASN A 346 35.78 -0.18 -16.82
N SER A 347 36.83 0.46 -17.35
CA SER A 347 36.72 1.46 -18.43
C SER A 347 35.72 2.61 -18.12
N GLY A 348 35.63 3.00 -16.84
CA GLY A 348 34.72 4.07 -16.39
C GLY A 348 33.29 3.62 -16.08
N ASN A 349 32.93 2.35 -16.32
CA ASN A 349 31.64 1.78 -15.85
C ASN A 349 31.59 1.85 -14.32
N ARG A 350 30.43 2.18 -13.75
CA ARG A 350 30.28 2.30 -12.29
C ARG A 350 29.55 1.11 -11.69
N ARG A 351 29.77 0.92 -10.40
CA ARG A 351 29.06 -0.04 -9.57
C ARG A 351 28.70 0.63 -8.26
N LEU A 352 27.40 0.82 -8.03
CA LEU A 352 26.87 1.34 -6.77
C LEU A 352 26.34 0.20 -5.92
N GLY A 353 26.64 0.20 -4.63
CA GLY A 353 26.17 -0.79 -3.67
C GLY A 353 25.10 -0.23 -2.75
N LEU A 354 23.92 -0.83 -2.73
CA LEU A 354 22.96 -0.63 -1.65
C LEU A 354 23.38 -1.53 -0.47
N VAL A 355 23.72 -0.92 0.66
CA VAL A 355 24.27 -1.62 1.83
C VAL A 355 23.19 -1.83 2.87
N TYR A 356 22.94 -3.08 3.25
CA TYR A 356 21.89 -3.47 4.18
C TYR A 356 22.46 -4.11 5.45
N ARG A 357 21.84 -3.84 6.60
CA ARG A 357 22.20 -4.48 7.86
C ARG A 357 21.86 -5.97 7.82
N SER A 358 22.77 -6.78 8.36
CA SER A 358 22.50 -8.18 8.69
C SER A 358 22.02 -8.30 10.13
N GLY A 359 21.11 -9.25 10.40
CA GLY A 359 20.55 -9.45 11.74
C GLY A 359 21.55 -9.95 12.79
N SER A 360 22.68 -10.54 12.38
CA SER A 360 23.75 -10.99 13.28
C SER A 360 25.10 -11.07 12.57
N ALA A 361 26.19 -10.94 13.34
CA ALA A 361 27.56 -11.09 12.84
C ALA A 361 27.88 -12.52 12.44
N ALA A 362 27.16 -13.50 12.99
CA ALA A 362 27.27 -14.90 12.61
C ALA A 362 26.30 -15.28 11.47
N ALA A 363 25.27 -14.47 11.20
CA ALA A 363 24.33 -14.74 10.10
C ALA A 363 25.06 -14.71 8.74
N GLY A 364 24.86 -15.76 7.95
CA GLY A 364 25.28 -15.82 6.56
C GLY A 364 24.56 -14.80 5.68
N LEU A 365 24.74 -14.91 4.35
CA LEU A 365 23.88 -14.17 3.43
C LEU A 365 22.41 -14.60 3.64
N PRO A 366 21.44 -13.68 3.50
CA PRO A 366 20.04 -14.04 3.51
C PRO A 366 19.72 -15.11 2.46
N VAL A 367 18.84 -16.05 2.80
CA VAL A 367 18.45 -17.15 1.92
C VAL A 367 17.30 -16.68 1.02
N PRO A 368 17.43 -16.75 -0.32
CA PRO A 368 16.35 -16.38 -1.22
C PRO A 368 15.27 -17.47 -1.29
N LEU A 369 14.01 -17.07 -1.49
CA LEU A 369 12.88 -17.97 -1.69
C LEU A 369 13.16 -18.98 -2.80
N TRP A 370 13.80 -18.54 -3.87
CA TRP A 370 14.21 -19.41 -4.97
C TRP A 370 15.03 -20.64 -4.53
N ASP A 371 15.97 -20.46 -3.59
CA ASP A 371 16.77 -21.56 -3.07
C ASP A 371 15.95 -22.53 -2.22
N LEU A 372 15.03 -22.00 -1.41
CA LEU A 372 14.07 -22.79 -0.64
C LEU A 372 13.16 -23.61 -1.57
N LEU A 373 12.65 -23.00 -2.63
CA LEU A 373 11.80 -23.67 -3.62
C LEU A 373 12.56 -24.78 -4.37
N ARG A 374 13.81 -24.53 -4.79
CA ARG A 374 14.65 -25.55 -5.46
C ARG A 374 14.96 -26.73 -4.54
N ALA A 375 15.33 -26.47 -3.30
CA ALA A 375 15.62 -27.52 -2.32
C ALA A 375 14.38 -28.35 -1.99
N ALA A 376 13.25 -27.68 -1.73
CA ALA A 376 11.98 -28.35 -1.45
C ALA A 376 11.46 -29.17 -2.64
N SER A 377 11.64 -28.68 -3.88
CA SER A 377 11.29 -29.42 -5.10
C SER A 377 12.07 -30.74 -5.22
N LYS A 378 13.37 -30.72 -4.90
CA LYS A 378 14.22 -31.92 -4.87
C LYS A 378 13.82 -32.89 -3.75
N ALA A 379 13.57 -32.35 -2.55
CA ALA A 379 13.17 -33.12 -1.37
C ALA A 379 11.70 -33.59 -1.42
N ARG A 380 10.90 -33.06 -2.35
CA ARG A 380 9.45 -33.26 -2.44
C ARG A 380 8.71 -32.88 -1.15
N THR A 381 9.17 -31.82 -0.48
CA THR A 381 8.57 -31.31 0.76
C THR A 381 7.88 -29.97 0.52
N ARG A 382 6.99 -29.58 1.44
CA ARG A 382 6.36 -28.26 1.47
C ARG A 382 6.23 -27.79 2.94
N PRO A 383 6.37 -26.49 3.22
CA PRO A 383 6.04 -25.93 4.51
C PRO A 383 4.55 -26.02 4.84
N PRO A 384 4.17 -25.86 6.11
CA PRO A 384 2.77 -25.75 6.53
C PRO A 384 2.02 -24.71 5.70
N LEU A 385 0.75 -25.01 5.38
CA LEU A 385 -0.08 -24.14 4.54
C LEU A 385 -0.25 -22.74 5.14
N GLY A 386 -0.46 -22.64 6.45
CA GLY A 386 -0.62 -21.36 7.15
C GLY A 386 0.59 -20.43 6.99
N ALA A 387 1.81 -20.98 7.08
CA ALA A 387 3.03 -20.20 6.89
C ALA A 387 3.18 -19.69 5.43
N ARG A 388 2.67 -20.45 4.45
CA ARG A 388 2.62 -20.02 3.04
C ARG A 388 1.57 -18.93 2.80
N PHE A 389 0.42 -19.02 3.46
CA PHE A 389 -0.59 -17.96 3.43
C PHE A 389 -0.07 -16.66 4.04
N GLU A 390 0.60 -16.75 5.19
CA GLU A 390 1.21 -15.60 5.85
C GLU A 390 2.30 -14.95 5.00
N LEU A 391 3.18 -15.76 4.38
CA LEU A 391 4.17 -15.27 3.42
C LEU A 391 3.50 -14.50 2.26
N ALA A 392 2.49 -15.10 1.63
CA ALA A 392 1.77 -14.48 0.52
C ALA A 392 1.11 -13.16 0.91
N TYR A 393 0.44 -13.12 2.07
CA TYR A 393 -0.19 -11.92 2.60
C TYR A 393 0.84 -10.82 2.88
N LYS A 394 1.97 -11.14 3.52
CA LYS A 394 3.04 -10.16 3.82
C LYS A 394 3.66 -9.58 2.55
N LEU A 395 3.88 -10.40 1.52
CA LEU A 395 4.37 -9.92 0.22
C LEU A 395 3.36 -8.99 -0.47
N ALA A 396 2.09 -9.38 -0.53
CA ALA A 396 1.04 -8.56 -1.13
C ALA A 396 0.87 -7.23 -0.37
N SER A 397 0.95 -7.27 0.96
CA SER A 397 0.88 -6.09 1.84
C SER A 397 2.04 -5.13 1.60
N ALA A 398 3.26 -5.66 1.50
CA ALA A 398 4.45 -4.87 1.19
C ALA A 398 4.36 -4.20 -0.19
N VAL A 399 3.89 -4.94 -1.21
CA VAL A 399 3.68 -4.39 -2.56
C VAL A 399 2.60 -3.30 -2.54
N SER A 400 1.49 -3.51 -1.81
CA SER A 400 0.43 -2.51 -1.66
C SER A 400 0.96 -1.21 -1.06
N LEU A 401 1.72 -1.30 0.04
CA LEU A 401 2.37 -0.15 0.66
C LEU A 401 3.36 0.52 -0.29
N PHE A 402 4.18 -0.26 -1.00
CA PHE A 402 5.16 0.28 -1.93
C PHE A 402 4.50 1.00 -3.10
N HIS A 403 3.41 0.47 -3.66
CA HIS A 403 2.63 1.13 -4.70
C HIS A 403 1.91 2.37 -4.19
N ALA A 404 1.43 2.36 -2.94
CA ALA A 404 0.87 3.55 -2.29
C ALA A 404 1.92 4.67 -2.12
N THR A 405 3.22 4.34 -2.21
CA THR A 405 4.29 5.34 -2.30
C THR A 405 4.57 5.89 -3.69
N ASN A 406 3.80 5.52 -4.71
CA ASN A 406 4.10 5.90 -6.10
C ASN A 406 5.49 5.46 -6.58
N TRP A 407 6.01 4.35 -6.08
CA TRP A 407 7.21 3.68 -6.61
C TRP A 407 6.85 2.33 -7.24
N ILE A 408 7.72 1.87 -8.14
CA ILE A 408 7.65 0.56 -8.81
C ILE A 408 8.96 -0.18 -8.52
N HIS A 409 8.89 -1.45 -8.14
CA HIS A 409 10.04 -2.27 -7.74
C HIS A 409 10.90 -2.72 -8.93
N LYS A 410 10.25 -3.13 -10.04
CA LYS A 410 10.79 -3.64 -11.32
C LYS A 410 11.58 -4.95 -11.27
N SER A 411 11.87 -5.49 -10.10
CA SER A 411 12.63 -6.74 -9.92
C SER A 411 11.97 -7.67 -8.90
N LEU A 412 10.63 -7.68 -8.83
CA LEU A 412 9.94 -8.55 -7.86
C LEU A 412 9.98 -10.01 -8.37
N ARG A 413 10.66 -10.89 -7.63
CA ARG A 413 10.88 -12.30 -8.00
C ARG A 413 11.38 -13.10 -6.81
N SER A 414 11.33 -14.44 -6.89
CA SER A 414 11.74 -15.32 -5.79
C SER A 414 13.21 -15.19 -5.36
N ASP A 415 14.13 -14.78 -6.25
CA ASP A 415 15.53 -14.47 -5.89
C ASP A 415 15.68 -13.24 -4.99
N ASN A 416 14.66 -12.40 -4.96
CA ASN A 416 14.61 -11.12 -4.26
C ASN A 416 13.67 -11.14 -3.05
N ILE A 417 13.08 -12.30 -2.74
CA ILE A 417 12.38 -12.53 -1.47
C ILE A 417 13.36 -13.25 -0.55
N LEU A 418 13.84 -12.57 0.47
CA LEU A 418 14.94 -13.03 1.32
C LEU A 418 14.43 -13.38 2.72
N PHE A 419 15.13 -14.33 3.35
CA PHE A 419 14.87 -14.73 4.73
C PHE A 419 16.18 -14.74 5.52
N THR A 420 16.12 -14.25 6.75
CA THR A 420 17.27 -14.31 7.66
C THR A 420 17.35 -15.71 8.28
N PRO A 421 18.51 -16.39 8.22
CA PRO A 421 18.69 -17.68 8.89
C PRO A 421 18.47 -17.56 10.40
N THR A 422 17.67 -18.46 10.99
CA THR A 422 17.33 -18.40 12.43
C THR A 422 18.43 -18.96 13.32
N ASN A 423 19.30 -19.83 12.79
CA ASN A 423 20.41 -20.45 13.53
C ASN A 423 21.77 -20.00 12.97
N ALA A 424 22.37 -19.00 13.60
CA ALA A 424 23.71 -18.54 13.26
C ALA A 424 24.84 -19.49 13.74
N ASP A 425 24.51 -20.42 14.64
CA ASP A 425 25.43 -21.39 15.26
C ASP A 425 25.31 -22.81 14.67
N ALA A 426 24.55 -22.99 13.60
CA ALA A 426 24.43 -24.29 12.96
C ALA A 426 25.78 -24.71 12.35
N SER A 427 26.18 -25.95 12.62
CA SER A 427 27.38 -26.59 12.07
C SER A 427 27.58 -26.25 10.58
N PRO A 428 28.83 -26.08 10.09
CA PRO A 428 29.10 -25.87 8.66
C PRO A 428 28.56 -26.98 7.73
N ASN A 429 28.04 -28.08 8.29
CA ASN A 429 27.38 -29.18 7.58
C ASN A 429 25.84 -29.19 7.69
N ALA A 430 25.21 -28.24 8.41
CA ALA A 430 23.77 -28.11 8.43
C ALA A 430 23.29 -27.49 7.11
N ASN A 431 22.23 -28.03 6.51
CA ASN A 431 21.64 -27.42 5.33
C ASN A 431 21.20 -26.00 5.70
N ALA A 432 21.70 -24.97 5.02
CA ALA A 432 21.34 -23.56 5.25
C ALA A 432 19.82 -23.27 5.12
N ASN A 433 19.05 -24.23 4.61
CA ASN A 433 17.60 -24.19 4.47
C ASN A 433 16.84 -24.76 5.68
N GLU A 434 17.51 -25.45 6.60
CA GLU A 434 16.93 -25.97 7.84
C GLU A 434 16.99 -24.88 8.92
N GLY A 435 15.82 -24.41 9.37
CA GLY A 435 15.73 -23.32 10.35
C GLY A 435 15.66 -21.92 9.72
N VAL A 436 14.86 -21.76 8.66
CA VAL A 436 14.46 -20.47 8.11
C VAL A 436 12.98 -20.25 8.39
N ASP A 437 12.65 -19.11 9.00
CA ASP A 437 11.25 -18.70 9.20
C ASP A 437 10.72 -18.00 7.95
N ILE A 438 9.91 -18.72 7.17
CA ILE A 438 9.30 -18.17 5.95
C ILE A 438 8.21 -17.12 6.22
N THR A 439 7.79 -16.96 7.48
CA THR A 439 6.81 -15.95 7.86
C THR A 439 7.45 -14.58 8.05
N ALA A 440 8.78 -14.46 7.99
CA ALA A 440 9.51 -13.20 8.08
C ALA A 440 10.22 -12.83 6.75
N PRO A 441 9.49 -12.64 5.63
CA PRO A 441 10.09 -12.28 4.36
C PRO A 441 10.66 -10.86 4.35
N GLN A 442 11.71 -10.68 3.55
CA GLN A 442 12.28 -9.39 3.22
C GLN A 442 12.42 -9.24 1.70
N ILE A 443 11.66 -8.34 1.08
CA ILE A 443 11.79 -7.93 -0.31
C ILE A 443 13.07 -7.10 -0.48
N ALA A 444 13.94 -7.53 -1.37
CA ALA A 444 15.18 -6.87 -1.78
C ALA A 444 15.20 -6.69 -3.31
N GLY A 445 16.35 -6.32 -3.90
CA GLY A 445 16.45 -6.18 -5.35
C GLY A 445 15.91 -4.86 -5.89
N PHE A 446 15.98 -3.80 -5.08
CA PHE A 446 15.45 -2.49 -5.43
C PHE A 446 16.31 -1.73 -6.46
N GLN A 447 17.43 -2.28 -6.95
CA GLN A 447 18.43 -1.52 -7.72
C GLN A 447 17.90 -0.84 -9.00
N TYR A 448 16.73 -1.28 -9.49
CA TYR A 448 16.06 -0.75 -10.68
C TYR A 448 14.75 -0.01 -10.36
N SER A 449 14.42 0.11 -9.08
CA SER A 449 13.22 0.76 -8.59
C SER A 449 13.26 2.26 -8.92
N ARG A 450 12.08 2.82 -9.21
CA ARG A 450 11.92 4.23 -9.57
C ARG A 450 10.55 4.76 -9.17
N PRO A 451 10.38 6.10 -9.11
CA PRO A 451 9.06 6.72 -9.09
C PRO A 451 8.22 6.25 -10.28
N ALA A 452 6.92 6.02 -10.07
CA ALA A 452 6.00 5.46 -11.06
C ALA A 452 5.79 6.38 -12.27
N ALA A 453 5.80 7.70 -12.06
CA ALA A 453 5.63 8.73 -13.09
C ALA A 453 6.85 8.88 -14.02
N ASP A 454 8.04 8.50 -13.55
CA ASP A 454 9.28 8.63 -14.31
C ASP A 454 9.38 7.57 -15.41
N ALA A 455 10.00 7.91 -16.55
CA ALA A 455 10.36 6.90 -17.54
C ALA A 455 11.45 5.95 -16.99
N SER A 456 11.46 4.71 -17.46
CA SER A 456 12.59 3.81 -17.19
C SER A 456 13.80 4.24 -18.02
N LEU A 457 14.92 4.55 -17.35
CA LEU A 457 16.19 4.90 -18.03
C LEU A 457 16.89 3.67 -18.63
N GLU A 458 16.53 2.49 -18.16
CA GLU A 458 17.14 1.23 -18.55
C GLU A 458 16.04 0.23 -18.95
N GLY A 459 16.27 -0.46 -20.07
CA GLY A 459 15.28 -1.36 -20.69
C GLY A 459 15.03 -2.63 -19.89
N ARG A 460 16.07 -3.45 -19.65
CA ARG A 460 15.96 -4.74 -18.93
C ARG A 460 16.72 -4.69 -17.60
N PRO A 461 16.05 -4.89 -16.46
CA PRO A 461 16.69 -4.85 -15.14
C PRO A 461 17.83 -5.84 -14.94
N THR A 462 17.89 -6.98 -15.63
CA THR A 462 18.96 -7.96 -15.37
C THR A 462 19.67 -8.51 -16.59
N GLY A 463 19.20 -8.20 -17.79
CA GLY A 463 19.76 -8.74 -19.03
C GLY A 463 19.70 -10.27 -19.17
N ALA A 464 19.26 -11.00 -18.14
CA ALA A 464 19.14 -12.46 -18.08
C ALA A 464 17.76 -12.90 -18.58
N PRO A 465 17.66 -13.52 -19.77
CA PRO A 465 16.38 -13.92 -20.35
C PRO A 465 15.59 -14.91 -19.49
N GLU A 466 16.26 -15.69 -18.66
CA GLU A 466 15.62 -16.67 -17.77
C GLU A 466 14.73 -16.01 -16.71
N LEU A 467 15.01 -14.75 -16.39
CA LEU A 467 14.27 -13.97 -15.39
C LEU A 467 13.11 -13.19 -16.01
N ASP A 468 12.99 -13.17 -17.34
CA ASP A 468 11.89 -12.53 -18.06
C ASP A 468 10.53 -13.20 -17.77
N VAL A 469 10.51 -14.42 -17.22
CA VAL A 469 9.28 -15.12 -16.77
C VAL A 469 8.49 -14.31 -15.73
N TYR A 470 9.17 -13.47 -14.95
CA TYR A 470 8.54 -12.61 -13.94
C TYR A 470 8.01 -11.31 -14.54
N TYR A 471 8.29 -11.00 -15.80
CA TYR A 471 7.93 -9.72 -16.40
C TYR A 471 6.63 -9.81 -17.19
N HIS A 472 5.75 -8.82 -17.01
CA HIS A 472 4.55 -8.73 -17.84
C HIS A 472 4.95 -8.60 -19.33
N PRO A 473 4.28 -9.30 -20.25
CA PRO A 473 4.70 -9.39 -21.66
C PRO A 473 4.82 -8.05 -22.41
N GLU A 474 4.22 -6.99 -21.88
CA GLU A 474 4.18 -5.65 -22.49
C GLU A 474 5.09 -4.62 -21.81
N VAL A 475 5.96 -5.02 -20.87
CA VAL A 475 6.87 -4.05 -20.22
C VAL A 475 7.93 -3.51 -21.18
N LEU A 476 8.33 -4.30 -22.18
CA LEU A 476 9.33 -3.87 -23.16
C LEU A 476 8.78 -2.88 -24.20
N SER A 477 7.52 -3.05 -24.60
CA SER A 477 6.89 -2.19 -25.61
C SER A 477 6.15 -0.99 -25.00
N GLY A 478 5.53 -1.17 -23.83
CA GLY A 478 4.67 -0.16 -23.20
C GLY A 478 5.18 0.31 -21.84
N GLY A 479 6.43 0.02 -21.48
CA GLY A 479 7.03 0.45 -20.22
C GLY A 479 6.47 -0.24 -18.98
N TRP A 480 7.10 0.08 -17.84
CA TRP A 480 6.73 -0.44 -16.52
C TRP A 480 5.65 0.44 -15.88
N THR A 481 4.59 -0.19 -15.40
CA THR A 481 3.51 0.43 -14.61
C THR A 481 3.27 -0.38 -13.34
N LYS A 482 2.58 0.21 -12.35
CA LYS A 482 2.17 -0.53 -11.14
C LYS A 482 1.37 -1.78 -11.50
N ALA A 483 0.40 -1.65 -12.40
CA ALA A 483 -0.42 -2.78 -12.87
C ALA A 483 0.43 -3.91 -13.48
N LYS A 484 1.39 -3.57 -14.34
CA LYS A 484 2.29 -4.55 -14.96
C LYS A 484 3.23 -5.23 -13.97
N GLU A 485 3.58 -4.56 -12.85
CA GLU A 485 4.36 -5.18 -11.77
C GLU A 485 3.57 -6.22 -10.97
N LEU A 486 2.24 -6.10 -10.91
CA LEU A 486 1.40 -7.09 -10.20
C LEU A 486 1.44 -8.47 -10.88
N TYR A 487 1.79 -8.54 -12.17
CA TYR A 487 2.10 -9.81 -12.83
C TYR A 487 3.26 -10.53 -12.15
N SER A 488 4.34 -9.81 -11.82
CA SER A 488 5.51 -10.37 -11.14
C SER A 488 5.13 -10.96 -9.76
N LEU A 489 4.23 -10.27 -9.04
CA LEU A 489 3.66 -10.80 -7.80
C LEU A 489 2.86 -12.07 -8.06
N GLY A 490 2.03 -12.11 -9.11
CA GLY A 490 1.27 -13.30 -9.49
C GLY A 490 2.15 -14.53 -9.75
N VAL A 491 3.29 -14.35 -10.40
CA VAL A 491 4.28 -15.41 -10.60
C VAL A 491 4.85 -15.90 -9.26
N VAL A 492 5.27 -14.99 -8.37
CA VAL A 492 5.78 -15.36 -7.04
C VAL A 492 4.72 -16.06 -6.19
N LEU A 493 3.46 -15.60 -6.24
CA LEU A 493 2.34 -16.24 -5.54
C LEU A 493 2.07 -17.65 -6.08
N LEU A 494 2.19 -17.86 -7.40
CA LEU A 494 2.09 -19.19 -7.99
C LEU A 494 3.20 -20.12 -7.50
N GLU A 495 4.44 -19.62 -7.43
CA GLU A 495 5.57 -20.35 -6.87
C GLU A 495 5.34 -20.74 -5.40
N ILE A 496 4.78 -19.84 -4.59
CA ILE A 496 4.42 -20.11 -3.18
C ILE A 496 3.28 -21.14 -3.08
N ALA A 497 2.25 -21.01 -3.91
CA ALA A 497 1.11 -21.92 -3.90
C ALA A 497 1.51 -23.36 -4.25
N HIS A 498 2.36 -23.52 -5.27
CA HIS A 498 2.86 -24.81 -5.68
C HIS A 498 4.07 -25.30 -4.83
N TRP A 499 4.73 -24.35 -4.17
CA TRP A 499 6.01 -24.46 -3.48
C TRP A 499 7.13 -25.05 -4.35
N ARG A 500 7.22 -24.57 -5.59
CA ARG A 500 8.28 -24.90 -6.55
C ARG A 500 8.57 -23.70 -7.43
N PRO A 501 9.77 -23.62 -8.03
CA PRO A 501 10.05 -22.63 -9.07
C PRO A 501 9.07 -22.80 -10.22
N VAL A 502 8.54 -21.68 -10.73
CA VAL A 502 7.70 -21.65 -11.93
C VAL A 502 8.54 -21.88 -13.17
N PHE A 503 9.83 -21.53 -13.12
CA PHE A 503 10.71 -21.72 -14.26
C PHE A 503 10.92 -23.20 -14.57
N GLU A 504 10.18 -23.68 -15.55
CA GLU A 504 10.39 -24.95 -16.20
C GLU A 504 11.29 -24.79 -17.43
N GLU A 505 12.04 -25.84 -17.78
CA GLU A 505 12.89 -25.88 -18.97
C GLU A 505 12.11 -25.50 -20.26
N ARG A 506 10.80 -25.79 -20.29
CA ARG A 506 9.91 -25.44 -21.42
C ARG A 506 9.87 -23.93 -21.72
N TYR A 507 9.99 -23.08 -20.70
CA TYR A 507 9.86 -21.63 -20.86
C TYR A 507 11.11 -20.98 -21.47
N ARG A 508 12.28 -21.64 -21.44
CA ARG A 508 13.53 -21.10 -22.00
C ARG A 508 13.46 -20.77 -23.49
N ARG A 509 12.58 -21.46 -24.22
CA ARG A 509 12.44 -21.33 -25.67
C ARG A 509 11.26 -20.46 -26.09
N MET A 510 10.55 -19.89 -25.12
CA MET A 510 9.33 -19.12 -25.33
C MET A 510 9.61 -17.62 -25.15
N THR A 511 8.88 -16.80 -25.90
CA THR A 511 8.79 -15.37 -25.67
C THR A 511 7.99 -15.07 -24.40
N MET A 512 8.14 -13.86 -23.83
CA MET A 512 7.35 -13.46 -22.64
C MET A 512 5.84 -13.61 -22.83
N ARG A 513 5.33 -13.33 -24.04
CA ARG A 513 3.90 -13.49 -24.37
C ARG A 513 3.48 -14.95 -24.34
N GLU A 514 4.29 -15.84 -24.92
CA GLU A 514 4.01 -17.27 -24.91
C GLU A 514 4.10 -17.86 -23.49
N VAL A 515 5.11 -17.45 -22.71
CA VAL A 515 5.24 -17.85 -21.30
C VAL A 515 4.02 -17.40 -20.49
N SER A 516 3.62 -16.14 -20.62
CA SER A 516 2.46 -15.59 -19.93
C SER A 516 1.16 -16.32 -20.32
N ALA A 517 0.95 -16.57 -21.60
CA ALA A 517 -0.22 -17.30 -22.09
C ALA A 517 -0.25 -18.76 -21.61
N ALA A 518 0.89 -19.46 -21.66
CA ALA A 518 1.01 -20.83 -21.20
C ALA A 518 0.75 -20.93 -19.69
N MET A 519 1.38 -20.07 -18.89
CA MET A 519 1.20 -20.03 -17.43
C MET A 519 -0.25 -19.74 -17.05
N LEU A 520 -0.89 -18.77 -17.72
CA LEU A 520 -2.31 -18.49 -17.49
C LEU A 520 -3.19 -19.69 -17.87
N GLY A 521 -2.91 -20.34 -19.00
CA GLY A 521 -3.61 -21.55 -19.43
C GLY A 521 -3.47 -22.71 -18.43
N ASP A 522 -2.28 -22.92 -17.87
CA ASP A 522 -2.03 -23.92 -16.82
C ASP A 522 -2.87 -23.64 -15.57
N VAL A 523 -2.85 -22.39 -15.10
CA VAL A 523 -3.61 -21.94 -13.91
C VAL A 523 -5.13 -21.93 -14.16
N GLN A 524 -5.59 -21.79 -15.40
CA GLN A 524 -7.00 -21.88 -15.77
C GLN A 524 -7.48 -23.31 -16.03
N GLY A 525 -6.57 -24.23 -16.34
CA GLY A 525 -6.88 -25.63 -16.58
C GLY A 525 -6.77 -26.52 -15.34
N ARG A 526 -6.58 -27.82 -15.60
CA ARG A 526 -6.53 -28.87 -14.57
C ARG A 526 -5.47 -28.62 -13.49
N PHE A 527 -4.31 -28.07 -13.85
CA PHE A 527 -3.28 -27.75 -12.87
C PHE A 527 -3.77 -26.72 -11.84
N GLY A 528 -4.51 -25.70 -12.28
CA GLY A 528 -5.13 -24.73 -11.39
C GLY A 528 -6.21 -25.34 -10.49
N ASP A 529 -7.01 -26.28 -11.00
CA ASP A 529 -8.03 -26.98 -10.21
C ASP A 529 -7.38 -27.87 -9.13
N ASP A 530 -6.33 -28.61 -9.49
CA ASP A 530 -5.54 -29.40 -8.55
C ASP A 530 -4.88 -28.48 -7.50
N LEU A 531 -4.37 -27.32 -7.91
CA LEU A 531 -3.78 -26.32 -7.02
C LEU A 531 -4.82 -25.74 -6.06
N ALA A 532 -6.05 -25.49 -6.52
CA ALA A 532 -7.15 -25.04 -5.67
C ALA A 532 -7.49 -26.06 -4.57
N GLY A 533 -7.35 -27.36 -4.85
CA GLY A 533 -7.45 -28.41 -3.83
C GLY A 533 -6.32 -28.37 -2.78
N VAL A 534 -5.18 -27.75 -3.08
CA VAL A 534 -4.01 -27.67 -2.19
C VAL A 534 -3.97 -26.38 -1.37
N VAL A 535 -4.34 -25.24 -1.96
CA VAL A 535 -4.23 -23.91 -1.31
C VAL A 535 -5.56 -23.17 -1.19
N GLY A 536 -6.66 -23.77 -1.62
CA GLY A 536 -7.97 -23.14 -1.66
C GLY A 536 -8.20 -22.31 -2.92
N ARG A 537 -9.48 -22.19 -3.30
CA ARG A 537 -9.90 -21.48 -4.52
C ARG A 537 -9.54 -19.99 -4.50
N ALA A 538 -9.73 -19.33 -3.36
CA ALA A 538 -9.46 -17.91 -3.22
C ALA A 538 -7.99 -17.55 -3.50
N PHE A 539 -7.03 -18.39 -3.10
CA PHE A 539 -5.61 -18.15 -3.41
C PHE A 539 -5.36 -18.26 -4.93
N VAL A 540 -5.95 -19.26 -5.59
CA VAL A 540 -5.82 -19.41 -7.05
C VAL A 540 -6.46 -18.25 -7.80
N ASP A 541 -7.59 -17.72 -7.32
CA ASP A 541 -8.24 -16.56 -7.93
C ASP A 541 -7.39 -15.30 -7.80
N VAL A 542 -6.71 -15.12 -6.66
CA VAL A 542 -5.72 -14.05 -6.48
C VAL A 542 -4.58 -14.17 -7.51
N ILE A 543 -4.01 -15.37 -7.69
CA ILE A 543 -2.96 -15.60 -8.71
C ILE A 543 -3.47 -15.22 -10.09
N LYS A 544 -4.67 -15.69 -10.47
CA LYS A 544 -5.30 -15.38 -11.76
C LYS A 544 -5.45 -13.87 -11.96
N CYS A 545 -5.98 -13.18 -10.96
CA CYS A 545 -6.18 -11.72 -11.01
C CYS A 545 -4.86 -10.97 -11.25
N CYS A 546 -3.78 -11.36 -10.55
CA CYS A 546 -2.46 -10.78 -10.75
C CYS A 546 -1.86 -11.07 -12.13
N LEU A 547 -1.99 -12.31 -12.63
CA LEU A 547 -1.44 -12.71 -13.93
C LEU A 547 -2.19 -12.09 -15.11
N THR A 548 -3.49 -11.84 -15.01
CA THR A 548 -4.28 -11.21 -16.07
C THR A 548 -4.30 -9.68 -15.98
N GLY A 549 -3.97 -9.11 -14.82
CA GLY A 549 -4.14 -7.68 -14.57
C GLY A 549 -5.61 -7.25 -14.48
N SER A 550 -6.55 -8.19 -14.26
CA SER A 550 -8.00 -7.93 -14.27
C SER A 550 -8.48 -7.27 -12.97
N PHE A 551 -7.96 -6.08 -12.68
CA PHE A 551 -8.33 -5.29 -11.51
C PHE A 551 -9.65 -4.54 -11.70
N GLY A 552 -10.15 -4.41 -12.94
CA GLY A 552 -11.42 -3.74 -13.23
C GLY A 552 -11.33 -2.23 -13.06
N VAL A 553 -10.15 -1.66 -13.35
CA VAL A 553 -9.94 -0.21 -13.33
C VAL A 553 -10.52 0.37 -14.63
N PRO A 554 -11.46 1.33 -14.56
CA PRO A 554 -12.03 1.96 -15.75
C PRO A 554 -10.97 2.67 -16.59
N GLY A 555 -11.12 2.59 -17.91
CA GLY A 555 -10.31 3.38 -18.84
C GLY A 555 -10.74 4.85 -18.85
N GLY A 556 -9.84 5.74 -19.25
CA GLY A 556 -10.16 7.18 -19.42
C GLY A 556 -10.08 8.03 -18.16
N LEU A 557 -9.75 7.43 -17.01
CA LEU A 557 -9.47 8.14 -15.76
C LEU A 557 -8.21 9.00 -15.86
N SER A 558 -8.11 10.02 -15.00
CA SER A 558 -6.83 10.72 -14.81
C SER A 558 -5.80 9.74 -14.24
N ALA A 559 -4.50 9.97 -14.49
CA ALA A 559 -3.44 9.10 -13.98
C ALA A 559 -3.45 8.94 -12.44
N ALA A 560 -3.92 9.97 -11.72
CA ALA A 560 -4.06 9.92 -10.27
C ALA A 560 -5.26 9.06 -9.84
N ASP A 561 -6.38 9.19 -10.54
CA ASP A 561 -7.60 8.42 -10.25
C ASP A 561 -7.42 6.94 -10.64
N GLU A 562 -6.79 6.66 -11.78
CA GLU A 562 -6.42 5.30 -12.20
C GLU A 562 -5.49 4.64 -11.17
N ALA A 563 -4.48 5.37 -10.67
CA ALA A 563 -3.57 4.86 -9.65
C ALA A 563 -4.27 4.57 -8.31
N LYS A 564 -5.26 5.38 -7.94
CA LYS A 564 -6.08 5.17 -6.75
C LYS A 564 -7.00 3.96 -6.93
N ALA A 565 -7.76 3.91 -8.02
CA ALA A 565 -8.65 2.79 -8.35
C ALA A 565 -7.89 1.45 -8.42
N LEU A 566 -6.69 1.44 -9.01
CA LEU A 566 -5.82 0.26 -9.02
C LEU A 566 -5.38 -0.15 -7.61
N SER A 567 -5.02 0.81 -6.75
CA SER A 567 -4.63 0.53 -5.36
C SER A 567 -5.78 -0.10 -4.57
N ASP A 568 -6.98 0.48 -4.70
CA ASP A 568 -8.19 -0.01 -4.04
C ASP A 568 -8.58 -1.40 -4.56
N ALA A 569 -8.58 -1.59 -5.89
CA ALA A 569 -8.86 -2.88 -6.52
C ALA A 569 -7.85 -3.95 -6.14
N PHE A 570 -6.55 -3.64 -6.12
CA PHE A 570 -5.51 -4.57 -5.67
C PHE A 570 -5.71 -4.96 -4.21
N PHE A 571 -6.04 -4.00 -3.35
CA PHE A 571 -6.32 -4.29 -1.94
C PHE A 571 -7.51 -5.26 -1.78
N GLN A 572 -8.63 -4.98 -2.45
CA GLN A 572 -9.85 -5.81 -2.32
C GLN A 572 -9.73 -7.17 -3.00
N LYS A 573 -9.04 -7.27 -4.14
CA LYS A 573 -8.95 -8.52 -4.93
C LYS A 573 -7.75 -9.39 -4.58
N VAL A 574 -6.74 -8.86 -3.90
CA VAL A 574 -5.50 -9.59 -3.60
C VAL A 574 -5.17 -9.57 -2.12
N VAL A 575 -4.97 -8.40 -1.52
CA VAL A 575 -4.49 -8.29 -0.13
C VAL A 575 -5.52 -8.84 0.86
N ARG A 576 -6.77 -8.39 0.76
CA ARG A 576 -7.85 -8.81 1.68
C ARG A 576 -8.18 -10.30 1.56
N PRO A 577 -8.32 -10.91 0.35
CA PRO A 577 -8.53 -12.35 0.23
C PRO A 577 -7.39 -13.17 0.82
N LEU A 578 -6.13 -12.74 0.65
CA LEU A 578 -4.99 -13.44 1.25
C LEU A 578 -5.00 -13.32 2.79
N ALA A 579 -5.43 -12.17 3.34
CA ALA A 579 -5.53 -11.96 4.79
C ALA A 579 -6.58 -12.84 5.47
N THR A 580 -7.64 -13.24 4.76
CA THR A 580 -8.73 -14.06 5.32
C THR A 580 -8.47 -15.56 5.25
N LEU A 581 -7.42 -15.99 4.54
CA LEU A 581 -7.05 -17.40 4.44
C LEU A 581 -6.57 -17.94 5.79
N LYS A 582 -7.15 -19.07 6.20
CA LYS A 582 -6.78 -19.81 7.40
C LYS A 582 -6.52 -21.26 7.00
N ALA A 583 -5.51 -21.87 7.61
CA ALA A 583 -5.04 -23.21 7.29
C ALA A 583 -5.70 -24.31 8.12
#